data_AF-A0A1J3CJ34-F1
#
_entry.id   AF-A0A1J3CJ34-F1
#
_cell.length_a   1.000
_cell.length_b   1.000
_cell.length_c   1.000
_cell.angle_alpha   90.00
_cell.angle_beta   90.00
_cell.angle_gamma   90.00
#
_symmetry.space_group_name_H-M   'P 1'
#
loop_
_entity.id
_entity.type
_entity.pdbx_description
1 polymer ?
#
loop_
_entity_poly.entity_id
_entity_poly.type
_entity_poly.pdbx_seq_one_letter_code
_entity_poly.pdbx_strand_id
1 'polypeptide(L)' 'EPDEVTMLAVLSACNHGGLVEEGRRWFHRMEEFGLIAKIEHYGCMVDLLGRAGQLEEAEDLITSMPFEPNGIILSSFLSA' A
#
# COMPACT_ATOMS: atom_id res chain seq x y z
N GLU A 1 7.16 -17.11 10.16
CA GLU A 1 5.99 -16.22 10.13
C GLU A 1 6.41 -14.97 9.36
N PRO A 2 5.57 -14.39 8.49
CA PRO A 2 5.91 -13.14 7.82
C PRO A 2 6.13 -12.03 8.84
N ASP A 3 7.08 -11.15 8.59
CA ASP A 3 7.27 -9.91 9.34
C ASP A 3 6.96 -8.70 8.44
N GLU A 4 7.09 -7.50 9.00
CA GLU A 4 6.88 -6.24 8.28
C GLU A 4 7.76 -6.13 7.03
N VAL A 5 9.02 -6.59 7.10
CA VAL A 5 9.94 -6.55 5.95
C VAL A 5 9.48 -7.48 4.85
N THR A 6 9.02 -8.68 5.21
CA THR A 6 8.46 -9.67 4.29
C THR A 6 7.22 -9.11 3.60
N MET A 7 6.30 -8.50 4.35
CA MET A 7 5.07 -7.92 3.80
C MET A 7 5.37 -6.73 2.88
N LEU A 8 6.31 -5.86 3.25
CA LEU A 8 6.75 -4.76 2.40
C LEU A 8 7.35 -5.26 1.08
N ALA A 9 8.16 -6.33 1.11
CA ALA A 9 8.72 -6.93 -0.10
C ALA A 9 7.63 -7.49 -1.03
N VAL A 10 6.61 -8.14 -0.47
CA VAL A 10 5.45 -8.66 -1.22
C VAL A 10 4.67 -7.51 -1.88
N LEU A 11 4.31 -6.48 -1.12
CA LEU A 11 3.57 -5.32 -1.64
C LEU A 11 4.39 -4.55 -2.68
N SER A 12 5.70 -4.43 -2.49
CA SER A 12 6.60 -3.85 -3.49
C SER A 12 6.57 -4.65 -4.78
N ALA A 13 6.62 -5.99 -4.71
CA ALA A 13 6.53 -6.83 -5.90
C ALA A 13 5.16 -6.69 -6.60
N CYS A 14 4.06 -6.63 -5.85
CA CYS A 14 2.72 -6.36 -6.39
C CYS A 14 2.66 -5.01 -7.11
N ASN A 15 3.19 -3.96 -6.49
CA ASN A 15 3.27 -2.62 -7.07
C ASN A 15 4.01 -2.62 -8.42
N HIS A 16 5.24 -3.14 -8.45
CA HIS A 16 6.04 -3.19 -9.69
C HIS A 16 5.40 -4.08 -10.78
N GLY A 17 4.68 -5.13 -10.38
CA GLY A 17 3.98 -6.03 -11.29
C GLY A 17 2.59 -5.57 -11.73
N GLY A 18 2.06 -4.46 -11.19
CA GLY A 18 0.68 -4.03 -11.42
C GLY A 18 -0.36 -5.04 -10.91
N LEU A 19 0.00 -5.86 -9.92
CA LEU A 19 -0.83 -6.93 -9.39
C LEU A 19 -1.75 -6.40 -8.28
N VAL A 20 -2.75 -5.62 -8.70
CA VAL A 20 -3.67 -4.90 -7.80
C VAL A 20 -4.38 -5.84 -6.81
N GLU A 21 -5.04 -6.88 -7.31
CA GLU A 21 -5.81 -7.81 -6.45
C GLU A 21 -4.91 -8.50 -5.41
N GLU A 22 -3.69 -8.82 -5.81
CA GLU A 22 -2.72 -9.49 -4.94
C GLU A 22 -2.20 -8.51 -3.90
N GLY A 23 -1.97 -7.25 -4.28
CA GLY A 23 -1.62 -6.16 -3.37
C GLY A 23 -2.67 -6.01 -2.28
N ARG A 24 -3.95 -5.87 -2.65
CA ARG A 24 -5.06 -5.80 -1.68
C ARG A 24 -5.09 -7.00 -0.75
N ARG A 25 -5.05 -8.20 -1.33
CA ARG A 25 -5.10 -9.46 -0.58
C ARG A 25 -3.99 -9.52 0.47
N TRP A 26 -2.76 -9.20 0.10
CA TRP A 26 -1.63 -9.28 1.01
C TRP A 26 -1.65 -8.15 2.04
N PHE A 27 -2.07 -6.95 1.66
CA PHE A 27 -2.23 -5.82 2.59
C PHE A 27 -3.25 -6.15 3.69
N HIS A 28 -4.43 -6.66 3.34
CA HIS A 28 -5.45 -7.05 4.33
C HIS A 28 -5.01 -8.23 5.21
N ARG A 29 -4.27 -9.20 4.65
CA ARG A 29 -3.76 -10.36 5.41
C ARG A 29 -2.70 -10.00 6.44
N MET A 30 -2.14 -8.78 6.44
CA MET A 30 -1.22 -8.35 7.49
C MET A 30 -1.85 -8.49 8.88
N GLU A 31 -3.13 -8.14 9.01
CA GLU A 31 -3.87 -8.26 10.28
C GLU A 31 -4.03 -9.72 10.72
N GLU A 32 -4.21 -10.66 9.79
CA GLU A 32 -4.26 -12.10 10.08
C GLU A 32 -2.93 -12.61 10.66
N PHE A 33 -1.81 -11.94 10.36
CA PHE A 33 -0.49 -12.23 10.91
C PHE A 33 -0.16 -11.40 12.16
N GLY A 34 -1.11 -10.59 12.66
CA GLY A 34 -0.87 -9.68 13.79
C GLY A 34 0.07 -8.52 13.47
N LEU A 35 0.26 -8.19 12.18
CA LEU A 35 1.12 -7.10 11.73
C LEU A 35 0.29 -5.83 11.51
N ILE A 36 0.80 -4.70 11.99
CA ILE A 36 0.21 -3.39 11.77
C ILE A 36 0.89 -2.75 10.55
N ALA A 37 0.09 -2.32 9.57
CA ALA A 37 0.60 -1.63 8.40
C ALA A 37 1.30 -0.32 8.79
N LYS A 38 2.49 -0.12 8.24
CA LYS A 38 3.32 1.10 8.40
C LYS A 38 3.31 1.96 7.15
N ILE A 39 3.84 3.17 7.27
CA ILE A 39 3.86 4.18 6.20
C ILE A 39 4.41 3.64 4.88
N GLU A 40 5.40 2.75 4.92
CA GLU A 40 5.99 2.11 3.75
C GLU A 40 5.00 1.18 3.03
N HIS A 41 4.18 0.44 3.78
CA HIS A 41 3.16 -0.47 3.23
C HIS A 41 2.04 0.33 2.55
N TYR A 42 1.58 1.40 3.20
CA TYR A 42 0.61 2.33 2.61
C TYR A 42 1.17 2.98 1.35
N GLY A 43 2.44 3.41 1.36
CA GLY A 43 3.10 3.97 0.18
C GLY A 43 3.10 3.01 -1.02
N CYS A 44 3.41 1.72 -0.80
CA CYS A 44 3.35 0.72 -1.87
C CYS A 44 1.93 0.55 -2.43
N MET A 45 0.91 0.53 -1.57
CA MET A 45 -0.48 0.39 -2.00
C MET A 45 -1.00 1.63 -2.74
N VAL A 46 -0.67 2.83 -2.27
CA VAL A 46 -1.05 4.09 -2.94
C VAL A 46 -0.41 4.18 -4.33
N ASP A 47 0.88 3.84 -4.48
CA ASP A 47 1.55 3.83 -5.80
C ASP A 47 0.91 2.78 -6.73
N LEU A 48 0.63 1.57 -6.21
CA LEU A 48 -0.01 0.50 -6.98
C LEU A 48 -1.41 0.91 -7.48
N LEU A 49 -2.26 1.42 -6.59
CA LEU A 49 -3.61 1.87 -6.93
C LEU A 49 -3.60 3.07 -7.86
N GLY A 50 -2.71 4.03 -7.60
CA GLY A 50 -2.51 5.21 -8.44
C GLY A 50 -2.17 4.83 -9.88
N ARG A 51 -1.11 4.02 -10.08
CA ARG A 51 -0.70 3.54 -11.41
C ARG A 51 -1.76 2.71 -12.12
N ALA A 52 -2.65 2.07 -11.38
CA ALA A 52 -3.79 1.32 -11.92
C ALA A 52 -5.00 2.21 -12.27
N GLY A 53 -4.95 3.52 -12.00
CA GLY A 53 -6.04 4.47 -12.22
C GLY A 53 -7.14 4.40 -11.16
N GLN A 54 -6.89 3.75 -10.02
CA GLN A 54 -7.84 3.58 -8.93
C GLN A 54 -7.72 4.70 -7.89
N LEU A 55 -7.88 5.94 -8.36
CA LEU A 55 -7.59 7.14 -7.59
C LEU A 55 -8.49 7.31 -6.36
N GLU A 56 -9.77 6.99 -6.47
CA GLU A 56 -10.72 7.07 -5.35
C GLU A 56 -10.29 6.13 -4.21
N GLU A 57 -9.92 4.89 -4.55
CA GLU A 57 -9.44 3.92 -3.56
C GLU A 57 -8.08 4.33 -2.97
N ALA A 58 -7.20 4.92 -3.77
CA ALA A 58 -5.92 5.44 -3.28
C ALA A 58 -6.12 6.62 -2.31
N GLU A 59 -7.07 7.52 -2.58
CA GLU A 59 -7.43 8.64 -1.69
C GLU A 59 -8.08 8.16 -0.40
N ASP A 60 -9.00 7.20 -0.49
CA ASP A 60 -9.61 6.54 0.69
C ASP A 60 -8.55 5.89 1.55
N LEU A 61 -7.58 5.21 0.94
CA LEU A 61 -6.50 4.56 1.65
C LEU A 61 -5.62 5.58 2.39
N ILE A 62 -5.30 6.72 1.76
CA ILE A 62 -4.56 7.83 2.40
C ILE A 62 -5.35 8.37 3.59
N THR A 63 -6.66 8.55 3.44
CA THR A 63 -7.53 9.09 4.48
C THR A 63 -7.72 8.11 5.64
N SER A 64 -7.61 6.80 5.38
CA SER A 64 -7.70 5.75 6.40
C SER A 64 -6.43 5.58 7.27
N MET A 65 -5.34 6.26 6.92
CA MET A 65 -4.06 6.09 7.61
C MET A 65 -4.15 6.53 9.09
N PRO A 66 -3.59 5.75 10.04
CA PRO A 66 -3.58 6.13 11.45
C PRO A 66 -2.51 7.18 11.79
N PHE A 67 -1.85 7.76 10.78
CA PHE A 67 -0.79 8.77 10.89
C PHE A 67 -0.85 9.72 9.70
N GLU A 68 -0.24 10.90 9.83
CA GLU A 68 -0.23 11.89 8.74
C GLU A 68 0.51 11.35 7.50
N PRO A 69 -0.05 11.53 6.28
CA PRO A 69 0.64 11.18 5.06
C PRO A 69 1.89 12.04 4.89
N ASN A 70 3.03 11.40 4.58
CA ASN A 70 4.26 12.11 4.30
C ASN A 70 4.32 12.56 2.83
N GLY A 71 5.32 13.40 2.51
CA GLY A 71 5.51 13.90 1.15
C GLY A 71 5.73 12.80 0.10
N ILE A 72 6.24 11.63 0.51
CA ILE A 72 6.45 10.49 -0.40
C ILE A 72 5.09 9.92 -0.84
N ILE A 73 4.18 9.65 0.09
CA ILE A 73 2.84 9.13 -0.23
C ILE A 73 2.06 10.09 -1.11
N LEU A 74 2.08 11.38 -0.76
CA LEU A 74 1.42 12.41 -1.57
C LEU A 74 2.04 12.51 -2.97
N SER A 75 3.37 12.37 -3.08
CA SER A 75 4.04 12.36 -4.39
C SER A 75 3.66 11.15 -5.23
N SER A 76 3.54 9.96 -4.62
CA SER A 76 3.08 8.75 -5.32
C SER A 76 1.65 8.91 -5.84
N PHE A 77 0.75 9.46 -5.03
CA PHE A 77 -0.63 9.73 -5.44
C PHE A 77 -0.73 10.76 -6.57
N LEU A 78 0.05 11.83 -6.51
CA LEU A 78 0.05 12.89 -7.53
C LEU A 78 0.80 12.52 -8.83
N SER A 79 1.63 11.48 -8.79
CA SER A 79 2.38 10.97 -9.95
C SER A 79 1.63 9.88 -10.71
N ALA A 80 0.44 9.49 -10.22
CA ALA A 80 -0.46 8.52 -10.81
C ALA A 80 -1.08 9.01 -12.13
#